data_AF-A0A4V1TIW9-F1
#
_entry.id   AF-A0A4V1TIW9-F1
#
_cell.length_a   1.000
_cell.length_b   1.000
_cell.length_c   1.000
_cell.angle_alpha   90.00
_cell.angle_beta   90.00
_cell.angle_gamma   90.00
#
_symmetry.space_group_name_H-M   'P 1'
#
loop_
_entity.id
_entity.type
_entity.pdbx_description
1 polymer ?
#
loop_
_entity_poly.entity_id
_entity_poly.type
_entity_poly.pdbx_seq_one_letter_code
_entity_poly.pdbx_strand_id
1 'polypeptide(L)'
;MHDALAIEGGFADPVTAGQRAFKAVMDALARPGTLQRLPGEASPPTPLPPGLAEIALTLCDHESPVWLDADLVSENAVLEWVRFHTGATLVNEPERADFAFVTTTLPALSSFALGSDEYP
;
A
#
# COMPACT_ATOMS: atom_id res chain seq x y z
N MET A 1 9.55 -17.85 13.40
CA MET A 1 10.06 -17.76 12.01
C MET A 1 9.29 -16.71 11.20
N HIS A 2 8.51 -15.80 11.82
CA HIS A 2 7.75 -14.76 11.11
C HIS A 2 8.51 -13.42 11.04
N ASP A 3 9.31 -13.07 12.06
CA ASP A 3 10.08 -11.81 12.12
C ASP A 3 10.98 -11.50 10.91
N ALA A 4 11.63 -12.51 10.32
CA ALA A 4 12.57 -12.28 9.21
C ALA A 4 11.86 -11.75 7.96
N LEU A 5 10.64 -12.23 7.68
CA LEU A 5 9.84 -11.78 6.53
C LEU A 5 9.30 -10.37 6.72
N ALA A 6 9.09 -9.93 7.96
CA ALA A 6 8.61 -8.58 8.25
C ALA A 6 9.69 -7.50 8.01
N ILE A 7 10.96 -7.84 8.28
CA ILE A 7 12.10 -6.90 8.18
C ILE A 7 12.68 -6.85 6.76
N GLU A 8 12.62 -7.97 6.03
CA GLU A 8 13.10 -8.07 4.65
C GLU A 8 12.00 -7.72 3.63
N GLY A 9 12.34 -7.70 2.33
CA GLY A 9 11.36 -7.60 1.25
C GLY A 9 10.90 -6.18 0.87
N GLY A 10 11.42 -5.14 1.52
CA GLY A 10 11.30 -3.74 1.07
C GLY A 10 12.20 -3.43 -0.14
N PHE A 11 12.29 -2.14 -0.52
CA PHE A 11 13.21 -1.71 -1.58
C PHE A 11 14.69 -1.87 -1.16
N ALA A 12 15.51 -2.42 -2.07
CA ALA A 12 16.95 -2.53 -1.84
C ALA A 12 17.68 -1.16 -1.87
N ASP A 13 17.22 -0.25 -2.75
CA ASP A 13 17.59 1.17 -2.75
C ASP A 13 16.30 1.99 -2.60
N PRO A 14 15.88 2.30 -1.36
CA PRO A 14 14.60 2.96 -1.09
C PRO A 14 14.45 4.32 -1.78
N VAL A 15 15.54 5.06 -1.92
CA VAL A 15 15.51 6.40 -2.53
C VAL A 15 15.26 6.28 -4.02
N THR A 16 16.09 5.51 -4.73
CA THR A 16 15.96 5.41 -6.19
C THR A 16 14.68 4.67 -6.57
N ALA A 17 14.36 3.56 -5.90
CA ALA A 17 13.17 2.78 -6.18
C ALA A 17 11.88 3.56 -5.87
N GLY A 18 11.82 4.22 -4.71
CA GLY A 18 10.68 5.06 -4.34
C GLY A 18 10.42 6.19 -5.34
N GLN A 19 11.47 6.89 -5.81
CA GLN A 19 11.32 7.93 -6.83
C GLN A 19 10.80 7.39 -8.17
N ARG A 20 11.30 6.23 -8.62
CA ARG A 20 10.82 5.58 -9.86
C ARG A 20 9.37 5.13 -9.73
N ALA A 21 9.01 4.51 -8.61
CA ALA A 21 7.65 4.09 -8.33
C ALA A 21 6.70 5.29 -8.24
N PHE A 22 7.09 6.36 -7.54
CA PHE A 22 6.31 7.59 -7.43
C PHE A 22 6.03 8.18 -8.81
N LYS A 23 7.07 8.31 -9.65
CA LYS A 23 6.92 8.77 -11.03
C LYS A 23 5.93 7.88 -11.82
N ALA A 24 6.05 6.56 -11.71
CA ALA A 24 5.16 5.64 -12.41
C ALA A 24 3.70 5.78 -11.95
N VAL A 25 3.45 5.94 -10.65
CA VAL A 25 2.11 6.21 -10.11
C VAL A 25 1.56 7.55 -10.63
N MET A 26 2.35 8.62 -10.55
CA MET A 26 1.94 9.93 -11.02
C MET A 26 1.66 9.94 -12.53
N ASP A 27 2.46 9.25 -13.33
CA ASP A 27 2.22 9.08 -14.77
C ASP A 27 0.92 8.32 -15.05
N ALA A 28 0.59 7.30 -14.24
CA ALA A 28 -0.64 6.53 -14.38
C ALA A 28 -1.89 7.37 -14.06
N LEU A 29 -1.81 8.19 -13.00
CA LEU A 29 -2.88 9.10 -12.60
C LEU A 29 -3.06 10.25 -13.60
N ALA A 30 -1.97 10.84 -14.09
CA ALA A 30 -2.00 11.94 -15.05
C ALA A 30 -2.44 11.49 -16.46
N ARG A 31 -2.28 10.20 -16.77
CA ARG A 31 -2.61 9.62 -18.10
C ARG A 31 -3.46 8.35 -17.94
N PRO A 32 -4.72 8.48 -17.49
CA PRO A 32 -5.60 7.34 -17.28
C PRO A 32 -5.71 6.46 -18.53
N GLY A 33 -5.75 5.14 -18.33
CA GLY A 33 -5.79 4.15 -19.40
C GLY A 33 -4.43 3.77 -19.99
N THR A 34 -3.33 4.38 -19.53
CA THR A 34 -1.97 3.95 -19.90
C THR A 34 -1.39 2.98 -18.88
N LEU A 35 -0.70 1.93 -19.35
CA LEU A 35 0.02 1.00 -18.48
C LEU A 35 1.37 1.60 -18.08
N GLN A 36 1.58 1.80 -16.78
CA GLN A 36 2.87 2.15 -16.20
C GLN A 36 3.49 0.94 -15.52
N ARG A 37 4.83 0.88 -15.50
CA ARG A 37 5.59 -0.22 -14.89
C ARG A 37 6.26 0.28 -13.62
N LEU A 38 5.99 -0.39 -12.51
CA LEU A 38 6.69 -0.19 -11.25
C LEU A 38 8.06 -0.92 -11.27
N PRO A 39 9.00 -0.57 -10.37
CA PRO A 39 10.35 -1.15 -10.35
C PRO A 39 10.42 -2.69 -10.29
N GLY A 40 9.50 -3.35 -9.60
CA GLY A 40 9.52 -4.79 -9.38
C GLY A 40 10.62 -5.28 -8.41
N GLU A 41 10.97 -4.45 -7.43
CA GLU A 41 12.03 -4.68 -6.44
C GLU A 41 11.50 -5.09 -5.07
N ALA A 42 10.23 -4.81 -4.73
CA ALA A 42 9.64 -5.28 -3.49
C ALA A 42 9.28 -6.78 -3.53
N SER A 43 9.51 -7.47 -2.41
CA SER A 43 9.19 -8.88 -2.19
C SER A 43 8.41 -9.04 -0.88
N PRO A 44 7.13 -8.61 -0.85
CA PRO A 44 6.30 -8.69 0.35
C PRO A 44 5.91 -10.14 0.69
N PRO A 45 5.45 -10.40 1.93
CA PRO A 45 4.81 -11.66 2.26
C PRO A 45 3.47 -11.83 1.51
N THR A 46 3.18 -13.06 1.10
CA THR A 46 1.86 -13.46 0.58
C THR A 46 0.77 -13.18 1.62
N PRO A 47 -0.45 -12.73 1.23
CA PRO A 47 -0.95 -12.54 -0.12
C PRO A 47 -0.75 -11.13 -0.71
N LEU A 48 0.04 -10.25 -0.09
CA LEU A 48 0.25 -8.90 -0.61
C LEU A 48 0.96 -8.96 -1.97
N PRO A 49 0.35 -8.48 -3.08
CA PRO A 49 0.99 -8.47 -4.38
C PRO A 49 2.17 -7.49 -4.40
N PRO A 50 3.30 -7.82 -5.07
CA PRO A 50 4.46 -6.94 -5.14
C PRO A 50 4.14 -5.52 -5.63
N GLY A 51 3.26 -5.37 -6.64
CA GLY A 51 2.88 -4.04 -7.13
C GLY A 51 2.14 -3.19 -6.09
N LEU A 52 1.29 -3.80 -5.25
CA LEU A 52 0.63 -3.08 -4.15
C LEU A 52 1.63 -2.72 -3.05
N ALA A 53 2.56 -3.63 -2.74
CA ALA A 53 3.65 -3.36 -1.81
C ALA A 53 4.53 -2.19 -2.26
N GLU A 54 4.90 -2.10 -3.55
CA GLU A 54 5.68 -0.97 -4.06
C GLU A 54 4.95 0.36 -3.95
N ILE A 55 3.63 0.36 -4.16
CA ILE A 55 2.80 1.56 -3.96
C ILE A 55 2.79 1.93 -2.47
N ALA A 56 2.62 0.96 -1.56
CA ALA A 56 2.65 1.20 -0.12
C ALA A 56 3.99 1.79 0.35
N LEU A 57 5.11 1.20 -0.08
CA LEU A 57 6.47 1.70 0.24
C LEU A 57 6.74 3.11 -0.27
N THR A 58 6.00 3.55 -1.28
CA THR A 58 6.24 4.83 -1.96
C THR A 58 5.34 5.94 -1.44
N LEU A 59 4.09 5.62 -1.11
CA LEU A 59 3.06 6.62 -0.81
C LEU A 59 2.60 6.62 0.64
N CYS A 60 2.75 5.50 1.35
CA CYS A 60 2.29 5.38 2.72
C CYS A 60 3.42 5.72 3.69
N ASP A 61 3.05 6.46 4.73
CA ASP A 61 3.89 6.74 5.88
C ASP A 61 3.06 6.70 7.18
N HIS A 62 3.69 7.08 8.30
CA HIS A 62 3.05 7.12 9.62
C HIS A 62 1.84 8.06 9.77
N GLU A 63 1.70 9.06 8.90
CA GLU A 63 0.59 10.02 8.89
C GLU A 63 -0.56 9.56 8.00
N SER A 64 -0.37 8.50 7.21
CA SER A 64 -1.40 7.94 6.33
C SER A 64 -1.99 6.63 6.89
N PRO A 65 -3.19 6.64 7.50
CA PRO A 65 -3.85 5.42 7.91
C PRO A 65 -4.15 4.49 6.73
N VAL A 66 -3.90 3.20 6.94
CA VAL A 66 -4.05 2.16 5.91
C VAL A 66 -5.11 1.15 6.33
N TRP A 67 -6.06 0.88 5.43
CA TRP A 67 -6.99 -0.24 5.55
C TRP A 67 -6.59 -1.38 4.60
N LEU A 68 -6.72 -2.61 5.08
CA LEU A 68 -6.41 -3.83 4.34
C LEU A 68 -7.67 -4.71 4.27
N ASP A 69 -7.91 -5.36 3.14
CA ASP A 69 -9.02 -6.30 3.02
C ASP A 69 -8.87 -7.57 3.89
N ALA A 70 -9.92 -8.40 3.89
CA ALA A 70 -10.04 -9.56 4.77
C ALA A 70 -8.88 -10.58 4.62
N ASP A 71 -8.42 -10.78 3.38
CA ASP A 71 -7.36 -11.76 3.11
C ASP A 71 -6.00 -11.21 3.59
N LEU A 72 -5.73 -9.93 3.33
CA LEU A 72 -4.50 -9.29 3.80
C LEU A 72 -4.45 -9.20 5.33
N VAL A 73 -5.54 -8.87 6.01
CA VAL A 73 -5.56 -8.73 7.48
C VAL A 73 -5.48 -10.07 8.21
N SER A 74 -5.84 -11.17 7.55
CA SER A 74 -5.71 -12.51 8.13
C SER A 74 -4.26 -12.98 8.28
N GLU A 75 -3.31 -12.35 7.60
CA GLU A 75 -1.90 -12.74 7.59
C GLU A 75 -1.02 -11.76 8.40
N ASN A 76 -0.61 -12.19 9.59
CA ASN A 76 0.21 -11.35 10.49
C ASN A 76 1.50 -10.84 9.83
N ALA A 77 2.12 -11.64 8.96
CA ALA A 77 3.33 -11.23 8.24
C ALA A 77 3.08 -9.98 7.37
N VAL A 78 1.91 -9.86 6.73
CA VAL A 78 1.53 -8.67 5.96
C VAL A 78 1.37 -7.46 6.88
N LEU A 79 0.70 -7.64 8.02
CA LEU A 79 0.48 -6.56 9.00
C LEU A 79 1.81 -6.01 9.56
N GLU A 80 2.72 -6.91 9.92
CA GLU A 80 4.04 -6.56 10.44
C GLU A 80 4.89 -5.90 9.35
N TRP A 81 4.86 -6.43 8.12
CA TRP A 81 5.61 -5.88 6.99
C TRP A 81 5.16 -4.45 6.64
N VAL A 82 3.85 -4.20 6.53
CA VAL A 82 3.33 -2.85 6.23
C VAL A 82 3.75 -1.88 7.32
N ARG A 83 3.56 -2.24 8.60
CA ARG A 83 3.95 -1.39 9.73
C ARG A 83 5.45 -1.11 9.76
N PHE A 84 6.29 -2.12 9.53
CA PHE A 84 7.72 -1.98 9.59
C PHE A 84 8.26 -1.09 8.47
N HIS A 85 7.88 -1.36 7.22
CA HIS A 85 8.46 -0.68 6.06
C HIS A 85 7.87 0.68 5.77
N THR A 86 6.61 0.93 6.15
CA THR A 86 5.94 2.22 5.89
C THR A 86 5.76 3.06 7.16
N GLY A 87 5.71 2.44 8.34
CA GLY A 87 5.31 3.13 9.57
C GLY A 87 3.81 3.42 9.66
N ALA A 88 3.01 3.03 8.66
CA ALA A 88 1.59 3.37 8.58
C ALA A 88 0.78 2.78 9.73
N THR A 89 -0.20 3.57 10.18
CA THR A 89 -1.20 3.11 11.15
C THR A 89 -2.23 2.24 10.43
N LEU A 90 -2.35 0.97 10.83
CA LEU A 90 -3.40 0.09 10.29
C LEU A 90 -4.73 0.34 11.00
N VAL A 91 -5.79 0.59 10.22
CA VAL A 91 -7.16 0.81 10.71
C VAL A 91 -8.10 -0.29 10.24
N ASN A 92 -9.11 -0.62 11.05
CA ASN A 92 -10.10 -1.65 10.73
C ASN A 92 -11.30 -1.06 9.97
N GLU A 93 -11.61 0.22 10.20
CA GLU A 93 -12.73 0.91 9.58
C GLU A 93 -12.30 1.55 8.25
N PRO A 94 -12.92 1.17 7.10
CA PRO A 94 -12.58 1.72 5.79
C PRO A 94 -12.68 3.26 5.71
N GLU A 95 -13.63 3.85 6.43
CA GLU A 95 -13.87 5.30 6.49
C GLU A 95 -12.75 6.10 7.17
N ARG A 96 -11.83 5.43 7.87
CA ARG A 96 -10.70 6.05 8.59
C ARG A 96 -9.38 5.94 7.83
N ALA A 97 -9.39 5.38 6.62
CA ALA A 97 -8.20 5.09 5.85
C ALA A 97 -7.96 6.14 4.77
N ASP A 98 -6.70 6.56 4.63
CA ASP A 98 -6.23 7.36 3.49
C ASP A 98 -5.88 6.45 2.29
N PHE A 99 -5.38 5.25 2.58
CA PHE A 99 -5.11 4.22 1.57
C PHE A 99 -5.83 2.91 1.91
N ALA A 100 -6.40 2.28 0.88
CA ALA A 100 -7.03 0.97 0.97
C ALA A 100 -6.34 -0.02 0.01
N PHE A 101 -5.80 -1.11 0.54
CA PHE A 101 -5.22 -2.19 -0.27
C PHE A 101 -6.18 -3.38 -0.32
N VAL A 102 -6.52 -3.80 -1.53
CA VAL A 102 -7.54 -4.83 -1.78
C VAL A 102 -7.01 -5.85 -2.79
N THR A 103 -7.16 -7.14 -2.45
CA THR A 103 -6.76 -8.27 -3.28
C THR A 103 -7.94 -9.11 -3.74
N THR A 104 -9.02 -9.18 -2.96
CA THR A 104 -10.19 -10.00 -3.30
C THR A 104 -11.50 -9.26 -3.10
N THR A 105 -11.79 -8.79 -1.89
CA THR A 105 -13.13 -8.31 -1.51
C THR A 105 -13.11 -6.82 -1.24
N LEU A 106 -13.62 -6.05 -2.20
CA LEU A 106 -13.84 -4.62 -2.08
C LEU A 106 -15.23 -4.35 -1.48
N PRO A 107 -15.36 -3.71 -0.30
CA PRO A 107 -16.66 -3.23 0.17
C PRO A 107 -17.21 -2.13 -0.75
N ALA A 108 -18.44 -1.67 -0.50
CA ALA A 108 -18.99 -0.57 -1.28
C ALA A 108 -18.06 0.65 -1.20
N LEU A 109 -17.72 1.27 -2.34
CA LEU A 109 -16.80 2.41 -2.37
C LEU A 109 -17.22 3.58 -1.44
N SER A 110 -18.53 3.71 -1.18
CA SER A 110 -19.09 4.68 -0.25
C SER A 110 -18.78 4.42 1.22
N SER A 111 -18.16 3.28 1.57
CA SER A 111 -17.67 3.03 2.93
C SER A 111 -16.31 3.67 3.20
N PHE A 112 -15.57 4.07 2.17
CA PHE A 112 -14.30 4.79 2.32
C PHE A 112 -14.53 6.28 2.46
N ALA A 113 -13.54 7.00 2.98
CA ALA A 113 -13.57 8.45 3.03
C ALA A 113 -13.66 9.02 1.60
N LEU A 114 -14.76 9.73 1.30
CA LEU A 114 -14.99 10.39 0.00
C LEU A 114 -14.45 11.82 -0.06
N GLY A 115 -13.75 12.25 0.99
CA GLY A 115 -13.46 13.66 1.22
C GLY A 115 -14.71 14.45 1.65
N SER A 116 -14.55 15.76 1.67
CA SER A 116 -15.59 16.75 1.96
C SER A 116 -15.53 17.86 0.92
N ASP A 117 -16.55 18.72 0.85
CA ASP A 117 -16.54 19.85 -0.08
C ASP A 117 -15.33 20.79 0.13
N GLU A 118 -14.84 20.91 1.37
CA GLU A 118 -13.69 21.75 1.72
C GLU A 118 -12.35 21.04 1.47
N TYR A 119 -12.33 19.71 1.58
CA TYR A 119 -11.15 18.84 1.41
C TYR A 119 -11.56 17.58 0.65
N PRO A 120 -11.60 17.64 -0.70
CA PRO A 120 -12.13 16.57 -1.55
C PRO A 120 -11.25 15.33 -1.62
#